data_AF-A0A9E5STC2-F1
#
_entry.id   AF-A0A9E5STC2-F1
#
_cell.length_a   1.000
_cell.length_b   1.000
_cell.length_c   1.000
_cell.angle_alpha   90.00
_cell.angle_beta   90.00
_cell.angle_gamma   90.00
#
_symmetry.space_group_name_H-M   'P 1'
#
loop_
_entity.id
_entity.type
_entity.pdbx_description
1 polymer ?
#
loop_
_entity_poly.entity_id
_entity_poly.type
_entity_poly.pdbx_seq_one_letter_code
_entity_poly.pdbx_strand_id
1 'polypeptide(L)'
;LFRNDVACAWAGATALQSGINLIAGTGSMSYGCDDSGRTARSGGWSEYFSDEGSGFWLGKKALELFAKQSDGRAEKGPLYDIVRRHFKLDDDFEIVEAVESGIAGSRKKTAELQLLLLSAARAGDSQALAAYDEAARELALIVYGAYRQLDFSGKPVRVSFTGGLINIEDLIVVPLKREVARLIPGAVFEETLLSPCEGAILYAAQHYSPDELISIKEKLLAKAGMRKEKADGL
;
A
#
# COMPACT_ATOMS: atom_id res chain seq x y z
N LEU A 1 3.54 6.48 23.07
CA LEU A 1 3.46 5.17 22.38
C LEU A 1 2.79 5.31 21.00
N PHE A 2 3.35 6.14 20.10
CA PHE A 2 2.89 6.31 18.70
C PHE A 2 3.53 5.29 17.73
N ARG A 3 4.06 4.17 18.26
CA ARG A 3 4.84 3.16 17.53
C ARG A 3 4.02 1.96 17.00
N ASN A 4 2.71 1.93 17.21
CA ASN A 4 1.98 0.68 17.39
C ASN A 4 1.42 0.02 16.11
N ASP A 5 0.82 0.71 15.14
CA ASP A 5 0.13 0.05 14.02
C ASP A 5 1.08 -0.58 12.97
N VAL A 6 2.13 0.13 12.58
CA VAL A 6 3.05 -0.29 11.51
C VAL A 6 3.91 -1.48 11.92
N ALA A 7 4.43 -1.43 13.15
CA ALA A 7 5.23 -2.51 13.70
C ALA A 7 4.36 -3.77 13.91
N CYS A 8 3.09 -3.61 14.29
CA CYS A 8 2.12 -4.69 14.35
C CYS A 8 1.79 -5.26 12.96
N ALA A 9 1.64 -4.41 11.93
CA ALA A 9 1.44 -4.87 10.56
C ALA A 9 2.65 -5.67 10.04
N TRP A 10 3.88 -5.19 10.29
CA TRP A 10 5.11 -5.94 9.99
C TRP A 10 5.18 -7.25 10.79
N ALA A 11 4.90 -7.22 12.08
CA ALA A 11 4.91 -8.40 12.94
C ALA A 11 3.91 -9.45 12.48
N GLY A 12 2.74 -9.03 12.00
CA GLY A 12 1.74 -9.92 11.42
C GLY A 12 2.19 -10.49 10.08
N ALA A 13 2.70 -9.63 9.20
CA ALA A 13 3.13 -10.05 7.87
C ALA A 13 4.32 -11.01 7.90
N THR A 14 5.30 -10.77 8.77
CA THR A 14 6.58 -11.51 8.85
C THR A 14 6.66 -12.50 10.01
N ALA A 15 5.64 -12.56 10.87
CA ALA A 15 5.68 -13.28 12.14
C ALA A 15 6.95 -12.95 12.98
N LEU A 16 7.33 -11.67 13.02
CA LEU A 16 8.54 -11.13 13.69
C LEU A 16 9.88 -11.60 13.10
N GLN A 17 9.89 -12.16 11.89
CA GLN A 17 11.13 -12.54 11.21
C GLN A 17 11.73 -11.34 10.48
N SER A 18 13.05 -11.35 10.28
CA SER A 18 13.72 -10.30 9.52
C SER A 18 13.11 -10.15 8.13
N GLY A 19 12.89 -8.90 7.72
CA GLY A 19 12.22 -8.55 6.48
C GLY A 19 11.58 -7.17 6.52
N ILE A 20 10.92 -6.81 5.42
CA ILE A 20 10.32 -5.51 5.19
C ILE A 20 8.86 -5.68 4.81
N ASN A 21 7.96 -4.93 5.45
CA ASN A 21 6.55 -4.87 5.08
C ASN A 21 6.21 -3.47 4.56
N LEU A 22 5.66 -3.40 3.34
CA LEU A 22 5.00 -2.21 2.82
C LEU A 22 3.52 -2.24 3.17
N ILE A 23 2.99 -1.12 3.65
CA ILE A 23 1.56 -0.85 3.77
C ILE A 23 1.18 0.11 2.64
N ALA A 24 0.26 -0.28 1.77
CA ALA A 24 -0.29 0.53 0.69
C ALA A 24 -1.83 0.50 0.75
N GLY A 25 -2.40 1.52 1.39
CA GLY A 25 -3.84 1.70 1.54
C GLY A 25 -4.21 3.16 1.31
N THR A 26 -4.95 3.78 2.24
CA THR A 26 -5.22 5.23 2.20
C THR A 26 -3.92 6.05 2.20
N GLY A 27 -2.91 5.64 2.99
CA GLY A 27 -1.54 6.15 2.93
C GLY A 27 -0.56 5.06 2.50
N SER A 28 0.73 5.39 2.44
CA SER A 28 1.79 4.44 2.10
C SER A 28 3.02 4.58 3.00
N MET A 29 3.56 3.45 3.45
CA MET A 29 4.71 3.41 4.34
C MET A 29 5.31 2.01 4.39
N SER A 30 6.63 1.92 4.54
CA SER A 30 7.36 0.69 4.79
C SER A 30 7.95 0.66 6.20
N TYR A 31 7.96 -0.52 6.79
CA TYR A 31 8.66 -0.83 8.04
C TYR A 31 9.39 -2.16 7.92
N GLY A 32 10.62 -2.24 8.42
CA GLY A 32 11.38 -3.48 8.43
C GLY A 32 12.23 -3.64 9.69
N CYS A 33 12.70 -4.86 9.88
CA CYS A 33 13.61 -5.25 10.94
C CYS A 33 14.70 -6.19 10.39
N ASP A 34 15.95 -5.98 10.78
CA ASP A 34 17.04 -6.89 10.45
C ASP A 34 17.23 -7.99 11.52
N ASP A 35 18.12 -8.95 11.24
CA ASP A 35 18.42 -10.06 12.17
C ASP A 35 19.02 -9.58 13.51
N SER A 36 19.57 -8.36 13.57
CA SER A 36 20.10 -7.75 14.79
C SER A 36 19.03 -7.04 15.63
N GLY A 37 17.78 -7.00 15.14
CA GLY A 37 16.68 -6.28 15.78
C GLY A 37 16.66 -4.78 15.49
N ARG A 38 17.52 -4.28 14.59
CA ARG A 38 17.43 -2.87 14.15
C ARG A 38 16.21 -2.71 13.27
N THR A 39 15.52 -1.59 13.44
CA THR A 39 14.27 -1.32 12.72
C THR A 39 14.42 -0.06 11.89
N ALA A 40 13.75 -0.04 10.75
CA ALA A 40 13.75 1.10 9.84
C ALA A 40 12.33 1.37 9.35
N ARG A 41 12.05 2.65 9.10
CA ARG A 41 10.81 3.13 8.50
C ARG A 41 11.13 4.01 7.31
N SER A 42 10.28 3.96 6.30
CA SER A 42 10.32 4.83 5.13
C SER A 42 8.89 5.22 4.73
N GLY A 43 8.66 6.48 4.37
CA GLY A 43 7.34 7.00 4.02
C GLY A 43 6.39 7.22 5.22
N GLY A 44 5.13 7.50 4.90
CA GLY A 44 4.06 7.78 5.85
C GLY A 44 4.18 9.11 6.60
N TRP A 45 4.90 10.09 6.06
CA TRP A 45 5.18 11.34 6.76
C TRP A 45 3.94 12.22 6.96
N SER A 46 3.17 12.39 5.89
CA SER A 46 1.92 13.15 5.85
C SER A 46 1.28 12.98 4.48
N GLU A 47 -0.04 13.03 4.40
CA GLU A 47 -0.77 13.08 3.13
C GLU A 47 -0.49 14.36 2.32
N TYR A 48 0.02 15.41 2.99
CA TYR A 48 0.28 16.71 2.38
C TYR A 48 1.52 16.69 1.50
N PHE A 49 2.58 16.00 1.93
CA PHE A 49 3.89 16.00 1.26
C PHE A 49 4.53 14.61 1.11
N SER A 50 3.79 13.53 1.39
CA SER A 50 4.21 12.13 1.21
C SER A 50 2.99 11.27 0.82
N ASP A 51 2.94 10.02 1.28
CA ASP A 51 1.97 8.98 0.90
C ASP A 51 2.00 8.65 -0.60
N GLU A 52 3.18 8.73 -1.22
CA GLU A 52 3.40 8.44 -2.62
C GLU A 52 2.94 7.02 -3.00
N GLY A 53 2.23 6.91 -4.11
CA GLY A 53 1.65 5.65 -4.59
C GLY A 53 0.51 5.07 -3.75
N SER A 54 0.07 5.75 -2.69
CA SER A 54 -1.12 5.35 -1.91
C SER A 54 -2.43 5.60 -2.66
N GLY A 55 -3.54 5.09 -2.12
CA GLY A 55 -4.88 5.36 -2.63
C GLY A 55 -5.22 6.85 -2.58
N PHE A 56 -4.81 7.56 -1.51
CA PHE A 56 -4.99 9.01 -1.43
C PHE A 56 -4.23 9.74 -2.53
N TRP A 57 -2.98 9.34 -2.79
CA TRP A 57 -2.16 9.91 -3.84
C TRP A 57 -2.76 9.65 -5.23
N LEU A 58 -3.20 8.42 -5.51
CA LEU A 58 -3.89 8.07 -6.76
C LEU A 58 -5.24 8.79 -6.91
N GLY A 59 -5.97 9.01 -5.82
CA GLY A 59 -7.20 9.80 -5.81
C GLY A 59 -6.96 11.26 -6.18
N LYS A 60 -5.90 11.88 -5.63
CA LYS A 60 -5.45 13.21 -6.06
C LYS A 60 -5.05 13.23 -7.54
N LYS A 61 -4.34 12.19 -8.02
CA LYS A 61 -3.99 12.05 -9.45
C LYS A 61 -5.20 11.95 -10.35
N ALA A 62 -6.28 11.29 -9.93
CA ALA A 62 -7.53 11.23 -10.67
C ALA A 62 -8.12 12.64 -10.89
N LEU A 63 -8.17 13.46 -9.84
CA LEU A 63 -8.65 14.84 -9.91
C LEU A 63 -7.71 15.72 -10.74
N GLU A 64 -6.40 15.61 -10.54
CA GLU A 64 -5.38 16.34 -11.29
C GLU A 64 -5.49 16.07 -12.81
N LEU A 65 -5.64 14.80 -13.18
CA LEU A 65 -5.76 14.38 -14.57
C LEU A 65 -7.09 14.82 -15.18
N PHE A 66 -8.21 14.69 -14.46
CA PHE A 66 -9.49 15.23 -14.91
C PHE A 66 -9.41 16.73 -15.19
N ALA A 67 -8.84 17.51 -14.29
CA ALA A 67 -8.67 18.95 -14.49
C ALA A 67 -7.81 19.27 -15.72
N LYS A 68 -6.71 18.51 -15.94
CA LYS A 68 -5.90 18.64 -17.17
C LYS A 68 -6.70 18.32 -18.43
N GLN A 69 -7.55 17.30 -18.40
CA GLN A 69 -8.39 16.90 -19.53
C GLN A 69 -9.49 17.92 -19.82
N SER A 70 -10.09 18.50 -18.77
CA SER A 70 -11.03 19.62 -18.87
C SER A 70 -10.40 20.84 -19.54
N ASP A 71 -9.21 21.24 -19.07
CA ASP A 71 -8.48 22.42 -19.59
C ASP A 71 -7.89 22.22 -21.00
N GLY A 72 -7.86 20.99 -21.52
CA GLY A 72 -7.14 20.63 -22.75
C GLY A 72 -5.61 20.57 -22.58
N ARG A 73 -5.10 20.53 -21.35
CA ARG A 73 -3.67 20.30 -21.03
C ARG A 73 -3.27 18.83 -21.12
N ALA A 74 -4.25 17.94 -21.21
CA ALA A 74 -4.14 16.52 -21.49
C ALA A 74 -5.26 16.11 -22.44
N GLU A 75 -5.02 15.07 -23.25
CA GLU A 75 -6.07 14.50 -24.10
C GLU A 75 -7.17 13.86 -23.25
N LYS A 76 -8.43 14.13 -23.60
CA LYS A 76 -9.60 13.52 -22.94
C LYS A 76 -9.61 12.02 -23.24
N GLY A 77 -9.49 11.22 -22.19
CA GLY A 77 -9.58 9.76 -22.24
C GLY A 77 -10.76 9.24 -21.40
N PRO A 78 -10.90 7.92 -21.23
CA PRO A 78 -11.96 7.31 -20.43
C PRO A 78 -12.17 7.91 -19.04
N LEU A 79 -11.11 8.39 -18.37
CA LEU A 79 -11.24 9.03 -17.06
C LEU A 79 -12.19 10.24 -17.09
N TYR A 80 -12.13 11.05 -18.15
CA TYR A 80 -12.92 12.27 -18.29
C TYR A 80 -14.42 11.95 -18.17
N ASP A 81 -14.90 11.01 -18.98
CA ASP A 81 -16.31 10.61 -18.98
C ASP A 81 -16.73 9.89 -17.69
N ILE A 82 -15.83 9.10 -17.10
CA ILE A 82 -16.08 8.42 -15.83
C ILE A 82 -16.30 9.42 -14.70
N VAL A 83 -15.44 10.44 -14.59
CA VAL A 83 -15.54 11.48 -13.57
C VAL A 83 -16.81 12.30 -13.77
N ARG A 84 -17.07 12.79 -15.00
CA ARG A 84 -18.31 13.53 -15.30
C ARG A 84 -19.57 12.74 -14.92
N ARG A 85 -19.61 11.44 -15.26
CA ARG A 85 -20.76 10.58 -14.93
C ARG A 85 -20.88 10.32 -13.43
N HIS A 86 -19.76 10.10 -12.74
CA HIS A 86 -19.75 9.83 -11.30
C HIS A 86 -20.31 11.01 -10.50
N PHE A 87 -19.87 12.23 -10.84
CA PHE A 87 -20.29 13.45 -10.17
C PHE A 87 -21.54 14.10 -10.78
N LYS A 88 -22.04 13.57 -11.91
CA LYS A 88 -23.19 14.10 -12.67
C LYS A 88 -22.99 15.56 -13.10
N LEU A 89 -21.82 15.82 -13.70
CA LEU A 89 -21.40 17.17 -14.08
C LEU A 89 -22.04 17.59 -15.42
N ASP A 90 -22.74 18.72 -15.41
CA ASP A 90 -23.18 19.42 -16.61
C ASP A 90 -22.08 20.38 -17.10
N ASP A 91 -21.36 21.01 -16.16
CA ASP A 91 -20.15 21.80 -16.40
C ASP A 91 -18.94 21.21 -15.64
N ASP A 92 -17.75 21.24 -16.24
CA ASP A 92 -16.57 20.59 -15.65
C ASP A 92 -16.11 21.27 -14.34
N PHE A 93 -16.38 22.58 -14.13
CA PHE A 93 -16.01 23.29 -12.90
C PHE A 93 -16.89 22.94 -11.70
N GLU A 94 -18.06 22.33 -11.90
CA GLU A 94 -18.92 21.84 -10.81
C GLU A 94 -18.19 20.80 -9.94
N ILE A 95 -17.13 20.17 -10.46
CA ILE A 95 -16.28 19.25 -9.68
C ILE A 95 -15.66 19.93 -8.46
N VAL A 96 -15.37 21.23 -8.51
CA VAL A 96 -14.72 21.95 -7.41
C VAL A 96 -15.62 21.91 -6.18
N GLU A 97 -16.89 22.28 -6.32
CA GLU A 97 -17.83 22.25 -5.19
C GLU A 97 -18.09 20.83 -4.70
N ALA A 98 -18.21 19.85 -5.62
CA ALA A 98 -18.40 18.45 -5.25
C ALA A 98 -17.22 17.89 -4.42
N VAL A 99 -15.98 18.26 -4.77
CA VAL A 99 -14.79 17.84 -4.04
C VAL A 99 -14.64 18.61 -2.73
N GLU A 100 -14.71 19.93 -2.75
CA GLU A 100 -14.48 20.76 -1.55
C GLU A 100 -15.52 20.51 -0.45
N SER A 101 -16.80 20.36 -0.80
CA SER A 101 -17.87 20.11 0.18
C SER A 101 -17.97 18.65 0.62
N GLY A 102 -17.69 17.72 -0.30
CA GLY A 102 -18.01 16.31 -0.12
C GLY A 102 -16.83 15.42 0.25
N ILE A 103 -15.62 15.76 -0.18
CA ILE A 103 -14.46 14.85 -0.23
C ILE A 103 -13.25 15.45 0.48
N ALA A 104 -12.97 16.74 0.25
CA ALA A 104 -11.85 17.46 0.83
C ALA A 104 -11.89 17.35 2.37
N GLY A 105 -10.71 17.26 2.98
CA GLY A 105 -10.56 16.99 4.42
C GLY A 105 -10.78 15.53 4.84
N SER A 106 -11.28 14.65 3.97
CA SER A 106 -11.34 13.21 4.23
C SER A 106 -10.33 12.43 3.41
N ARG A 107 -9.27 11.93 4.07
CA ARG A 107 -8.29 11.04 3.45
C ARG A 107 -8.94 9.81 2.83
N LYS A 108 -9.92 9.22 3.51
CA LYS A 108 -10.62 8.02 3.03
C LYS A 108 -11.41 8.30 1.76
N LYS A 109 -12.25 9.35 1.75
CA LYS A 109 -13.05 9.70 0.55
C LYS A 109 -12.16 10.10 -0.63
N THR A 110 -11.08 10.83 -0.37
CA THR A 110 -10.11 11.17 -1.43
C THR A 110 -9.46 9.89 -1.98
N ALA A 111 -9.08 8.95 -1.11
CA ALA A 111 -8.54 7.68 -1.55
C ALA A 111 -9.54 6.82 -2.34
N GLU A 112 -10.84 6.90 -2.06
CA GLU A 112 -11.88 6.19 -2.81
C GLU A 112 -11.97 6.65 -4.27
N LEU A 113 -11.55 7.89 -4.59
CA LEU A 113 -11.48 8.38 -5.97
C LEU A 113 -10.48 7.60 -6.85
N GLN A 114 -9.53 6.89 -6.24
CA GLN A 114 -8.64 5.97 -6.96
C GLN A 114 -9.44 4.90 -7.74
N LEU A 115 -10.66 4.54 -7.31
CA LEU A 115 -11.51 3.60 -8.04
C LEU A 115 -11.97 4.13 -9.40
N LEU A 116 -12.12 5.46 -9.54
CA LEU A 116 -12.43 6.10 -10.83
C LEU A 116 -11.22 5.97 -11.76
N LEU A 117 -10.02 6.24 -11.22
CA LEU A 117 -8.76 6.07 -11.95
C LEU A 117 -8.52 4.60 -12.34
N LEU A 118 -8.83 3.67 -11.44
CA LEU A 118 -8.77 2.23 -11.73
C LEU A 118 -9.69 1.87 -12.90
N SER A 119 -10.95 2.33 -12.84
CA SER A 119 -11.93 2.08 -13.90
C SER A 119 -11.46 2.62 -15.25
N ALA A 120 -10.84 3.82 -15.26
CA ALA A 120 -10.25 4.41 -16.45
C ALA A 120 -9.08 3.57 -16.99
N ALA A 121 -8.15 3.14 -16.13
CA ALA A 121 -7.04 2.27 -16.51
C ALA A 121 -7.54 0.93 -17.11
N ARG A 122 -8.60 0.34 -16.54
CA ARG A 122 -9.25 -0.86 -17.09
C ARG A 122 -9.93 -0.64 -18.43
N ALA A 123 -10.40 0.58 -18.68
CA ALA A 123 -10.93 0.99 -19.97
C ALA A 123 -9.84 1.35 -21.00
N GLY A 124 -8.56 1.17 -20.65
CA GLY A 124 -7.43 1.44 -21.55
C GLY A 124 -6.96 2.90 -21.55
N ASP A 125 -7.34 3.70 -20.55
CA ASP A 125 -6.81 5.07 -20.40
C ASP A 125 -5.31 5.03 -20.11
N SER A 126 -4.50 5.45 -21.09
CA SER A 126 -3.04 5.40 -21.03
C SER A 126 -2.46 6.30 -19.94
N GLN A 127 -3.12 7.41 -19.62
CA GLN A 127 -2.67 8.34 -18.57
C GLN A 127 -2.99 7.79 -17.18
N ALA A 128 -4.13 7.11 -17.03
CA ALA A 128 -4.45 6.38 -15.81
C ALA A 128 -3.48 5.20 -15.58
N LEU A 129 -3.16 4.43 -16.62
CA LEU A 129 -2.15 3.36 -16.55
C LEU A 129 -0.79 3.90 -16.12
N ALA A 130 -0.36 5.03 -16.70
CA ALA A 130 0.90 5.68 -16.32
C ALA A 130 0.94 6.11 -14.84
N ALA A 131 -0.19 6.55 -14.27
CA ALA A 131 -0.29 6.90 -12.86
C ALA A 131 -0.14 5.67 -11.93
N TYR A 132 -0.65 4.50 -12.32
CA TYR A 132 -0.42 3.25 -11.59
C TYR A 132 1.03 2.78 -11.68
N ASP A 133 1.65 2.89 -12.86
CA ASP A 133 3.07 2.61 -13.02
C ASP A 133 3.94 3.53 -12.15
N GLU A 134 3.59 4.82 -12.05
CA GLU A 134 4.25 5.77 -11.13
C GLU A 134 4.04 5.36 -9.67
N ALA A 135 2.81 5.02 -9.28
CA ALA A 135 2.52 4.55 -7.93
C ALA A 135 3.37 3.32 -7.55
N ALA A 136 3.47 2.32 -8.43
CA ALA A 136 4.29 1.14 -8.17
C ALA A 136 5.78 1.47 -8.00
N ARG A 137 6.32 2.40 -8.77
CA ARG A 137 7.71 2.88 -8.61
C ARG A 137 7.92 3.58 -7.27
N GLU A 138 7.02 4.48 -6.89
CA GLU A 138 7.11 5.19 -5.62
C GLU A 138 7.01 4.24 -4.41
N LEU A 139 6.07 3.29 -4.46
CA LEU A 139 5.94 2.24 -3.44
C LEU A 139 7.23 1.39 -3.34
N ALA A 140 7.88 1.08 -4.46
CA ALA A 140 9.17 0.37 -4.47
C ALA A 140 10.30 1.21 -3.85
N LEU A 141 10.34 2.52 -4.11
CA LEU A 141 11.28 3.44 -3.48
C LEU A 141 11.06 3.53 -1.96
N ILE A 142 9.80 3.50 -1.51
CA ILE A 142 9.46 3.43 -0.08
C ILE A 142 10.03 2.15 0.54
N VAL A 143 9.85 0.98 -0.09
CA VAL A 143 10.46 -0.29 0.37
C VAL A 143 11.98 -0.18 0.41
N TYR A 144 12.59 0.33 -0.66
CA TYR A 144 14.04 0.46 -0.79
C TYR A 144 14.63 1.43 0.25
N GLY A 145 13.92 2.49 0.59
CA GLY A 145 14.31 3.42 1.65
C GLY A 145 14.46 2.75 3.02
N ALA A 146 13.59 1.79 3.35
CA ALA A 146 13.73 0.99 4.57
C ALA A 146 14.90 -0.02 4.44
N TYR A 147 15.02 -0.68 3.29
CA TYR A 147 16.12 -1.62 3.01
C TYR A 147 17.50 -1.01 3.23
N ARG A 148 17.75 0.20 2.72
CA ARG A 148 19.08 0.86 2.83
C ARG A 148 19.51 1.21 4.26
N GLN A 149 18.59 1.19 5.22
CA GLN A 149 18.86 1.49 6.63
C GLN A 149 19.09 0.23 7.46
N LEU A 150 18.90 -0.96 6.87
CA LEU A 150 18.98 -2.26 7.51
C LEU A 150 20.16 -3.07 6.94
N ASP A 151 20.66 -4.03 7.71
CA ASP A 151 21.71 -4.95 7.25
C ASP A 151 21.17 -6.38 7.17
N PHE A 152 21.02 -6.86 5.94
CA PHE A 152 20.62 -8.24 5.68
C PHE A 152 21.83 -9.15 5.45
N SER A 153 23.07 -8.63 5.58
CA SER A 153 24.33 -9.37 5.46
C SER A 153 24.43 -10.23 4.19
N GLY A 154 23.89 -9.74 3.07
CA GLY A 154 23.87 -10.43 1.78
C GLY A 154 22.87 -11.60 1.69
N LYS A 155 22.05 -11.84 2.72
CA LYS A 155 20.97 -12.84 2.67
C LYS A 155 19.80 -12.33 1.82
N PRO A 156 18.98 -13.26 1.28
CA PRO A 156 17.70 -12.89 0.66
C PRO A 156 16.84 -12.06 1.61
N VAL A 157 16.14 -11.06 1.06
CA VAL A 157 15.35 -10.11 1.83
C VAL A 157 13.88 -10.43 1.66
N ARG A 158 13.21 -10.78 2.75
CA ARG A 158 11.76 -10.98 2.74
C ARG A 158 11.04 -9.65 2.58
N VAL A 159 10.12 -9.60 1.63
CA VAL A 159 9.29 -8.43 1.38
C VAL A 159 7.83 -8.85 1.32
N SER A 160 7.00 -8.23 2.15
CA SER A 160 5.56 -8.44 2.18
C SER A 160 4.82 -7.14 1.92
N PHE A 161 3.60 -7.24 1.38
CA PHE A 161 2.74 -6.10 1.10
C PHE A 161 1.38 -6.26 1.79
N THR A 162 0.89 -5.19 2.41
CA THR A 162 -0.43 -5.12 3.05
C THR A 162 -1.19 -3.87 2.61
N GLY A 163 -2.49 -3.86 2.82
CA GLY A 163 -3.36 -2.71 2.54
C GLY A 163 -4.23 -2.90 1.29
N GLY A 164 -5.22 -2.03 1.13
CA GLY A 164 -6.28 -2.20 0.13
C GLY A 164 -5.81 -2.15 -1.32
N LEU A 165 -4.70 -1.46 -1.63
CA LEU A 165 -4.17 -1.38 -2.99
C LEU A 165 -3.56 -2.71 -3.46
N ILE A 166 -3.16 -3.58 -2.53
CA ILE A 166 -2.57 -4.88 -2.85
C ILE A 166 -3.60 -5.83 -3.46
N ASN A 167 -4.90 -5.51 -3.40
CA ASN A 167 -5.94 -6.23 -4.13
C ASN A 167 -5.92 -5.97 -5.66
N ILE A 168 -5.08 -5.06 -6.14
CA ILE A 168 -4.97 -4.70 -7.55
C ILE A 168 -3.70 -5.36 -8.12
N GLU A 169 -3.81 -6.63 -8.50
CA GLU A 169 -2.63 -7.46 -8.81
C GLU A 169 -1.81 -6.93 -9.99
N ASP A 170 -2.41 -6.74 -11.16
CA ASP A 170 -1.70 -6.44 -12.40
C ASP A 170 -1.23 -4.99 -12.55
N LEU A 171 -1.88 -4.03 -11.88
CA LEU A 171 -1.52 -2.61 -11.94
C LEU A 171 -0.69 -2.13 -10.75
N ILE A 172 -0.75 -2.82 -9.61
CA ILE A 172 0.06 -2.46 -8.43
C ILE A 172 1.05 -3.58 -8.11
N VAL A 173 0.57 -4.78 -7.76
CA VAL A 173 1.44 -5.81 -7.16
C VAL A 173 2.50 -6.31 -8.14
N VAL A 174 2.14 -6.63 -9.37
CA VAL A 174 3.07 -7.13 -10.40
C VAL A 174 4.14 -6.07 -10.74
N PRO A 175 3.78 -4.81 -11.09
CA PRO A 175 4.77 -3.76 -11.31
C PRO A 175 5.62 -3.45 -10.08
N LEU A 176 5.03 -3.44 -8.88
CA LEU A 176 5.74 -3.22 -7.61
C LEU A 176 6.79 -4.30 -7.37
N LYS A 177 6.43 -5.60 -7.51
CA LYS A 177 7.38 -6.72 -7.38
C LYS A 177 8.54 -6.56 -8.35
N ARG A 178 8.27 -6.19 -9.60
CA ARG A 178 9.30 -5.93 -10.61
C ARG A 178 10.26 -4.81 -10.19
N GLU A 179 9.74 -3.68 -9.72
CA GLU A 179 10.57 -2.55 -9.29
C GLU A 179 11.35 -2.87 -8.00
N VAL A 180 10.74 -3.57 -7.04
CA VAL A 180 11.45 -4.02 -5.82
C VAL A 180 12.58 -4.99 -6.18
N ALA A 181 12.34 -5.97 -7.05
CA ALA A 181 13.37 -6.93 -7.47
C ALA A 181 14.54 -6.25 -8.20
N ARG A 182 14.27 -5.13 -8.91
CA ARG A 182 15.31 -4.31 -9.53
C ARG A 182 16.15 -3.55 -8.52
N LEU A 183 15.54 -3.03 -7.45
CA LEU A 183 16.21 -2.23 -6.42
C LEU A 183 16.89 -3.07 -5.34
N ILE A 184 16.35 -4.27 -5.05
CA ILE A 184 16.80 -5.17 -4.00
C ILE A 184 17.08 -6.54 -4.62
N PRO A 185 18.32 -6.78 -5.10
CA PRO A 185 18.75 -8.09 -5.55
C PRO A 185 18.59 -9.12 -4.42
N GLY A 186 17.84 -10.19 -4.67
CA GLY A 186 17.52 -11.20 -3.66
C GLY A 186 16.27 -10.93 -2.83
N ALA A 187 15.42 -9.97 -3.23
CA ALA A 187 14.07 -9.84 -2.68
C ALA A 187 13.25 -11.13 -2.89
N VAL A 188 12.65 -11.63 -1.83
CA VAL A 188 11.73 -12.76 -1.81
C VAL A 188 10.37 -12.25 -1.36
N PHE A 189 9.37 -12.36 -2.23
CA PHE A 189 8.02 -11.88 -1.96
C PHE A 189 7.23 -12.94 -1.21
N GLU A 190 6.80 -12.62 0.01
CA GLU A 190 6.00 -13.52 0.85
C GLU A 190 4.60 -12.95 1.06
N GLU A 191 3.62 -13.85 1.09
CA GLU A 191 2.28 -13.50 1.54
C GLU A 191 2.29 -13.23 3.05
N THR A 192 1.38 -12.37 3.48
CA THR A 192 1.21 -12.06 4.90
C THR A 192 0.81 -13.31 5.67
N LEU A 193 1.58 -13.65 6.71
CA LEU A 193 1.35 -14.85 7.50
C LEU A 193 0.17 -14.70 8.47
N LEU A 194 -0.03 -13.50 9.03
CA LEU A 194 -1.03 -13.22 10.05
C LEU A 194 -1.73 -11.87 9.77
N SER A 195 -2.93 -11.71 10.32
CA SER A 195 -3.65 -10.43 10.25
C SER A 195 -2.97 -9.34 11.09
N PRO A 196 -3.26 -8.05 10.85
CA PRO A 196 -2.72 -6.95 11.65
C PRO A 196 -3.01 -7.08 13.16
N CYS A 197 -4.20 -7.56 13.53
CA CYS A 197 -4.57 -7.80 14.93
C CYS A 197 -3.71 -8.89 15.57
N GLU A 198 -3.44 -9.96 14.83
CA GLU A 198 -2.58 -11.06 15.29
C GLU A 198 -1.10 -10.63 15.36
N GLY A 199 -0.68 -9.78 14.44
CA GLY A 199 0.60 -9.08 14.50
C GLY A 199 0.75 -8.20 15.74
N ALA A 200 -0.34 -7.54 16.17
CA ALA A 200 -0.34 -6.77 17.40
C ALA A 200 -0.18 -7.62 18.67
N ILE A 201 -0.81 -8.79 18.69
CA ILE A 201 -0.61 -9.77 19.77
C ILE A 201 0.86 -10.22 19.82
N LEU A 202 1.45 -10.55 18.66
CA LEU A 202 2.86 -10.93 18.59
C LEU A 202 3.80 -9.82 19.05
N TYR A 203 3.58 -8.61 18.56
CA TYR A 203 4.43 -7.47 18.89
C TYR A 203 4.34 -7.13 20.39
N ALA A 204 3.14 -7.21 20.99
CA ALA A 204 2.95 -7.05 22.43
C ALA A 204 3.65 -8.17 23.22
N ALA A 205 3.48 -9.44 22.82
CA ALA A 205 4.13 -10.57 23.49
C ALA A 205 5.67 -10.44 23.48
N GLN A 206 6.27 -9.98 22.39
CA GLN A 206 7.72 -9.75 22.32
C GLN A 206 8.23 -8.76 23.38
N HIS A 207 7.43 -7.75 23.73
CA HIS A 207 7.83 -6.68 24.65
C HIS A 207 7.42 -6.92 26.11
N TYR A 208 6.30 -7.62 26.33
CA TYR A 208 5.68 -7.75 27.66
C TYR A 208 5.64 -9.18 28.19
N SER A 209 5.73 -10.19 27.32
CA SER A 209 5.66 -11.62 27.69
C SER A 209 6.62 -12.47 26.84
N PRO A 210 7.94 -12.18 26.84
CA PRO A 210 8.90 -12.86 25.96
C PRO A 210 8.97 -14.37 26.19
N ASP A 211 8.74 -14.83 27.42
CA ASP A 211 8.72 -16.25 27.78
C ASP A 211 7.57 -17.03 27.11
N GLU A 212 6.48 -16.34 26.74
CA GLU A 212 5.32 -16.94 26.09
C GLU A 212 5.33 -16.78 24.56
N LEU A 213 6.27 -15.99 24.02
CA LEU A 213 6.27 -15.56 22.62
C LEU A 213 6.22 -16.74 21.63
N ILE A 214 7.03 -17.77 21.87
CA ILE A 214 7.11 -18.95 20.99
C ILE A 214 5.74 -19.66 20.95
N SER A 215 5.15 -19.92 22.12
CA SER A 215 3.84 -20.59 22.24
C SER A 215 2.72 -19.78 21.57
N ILE A 216 2.72 -18.45 21.76
CA ILE A 216 1.74 -17.54 21.14
C ILE A 216 1.90 -17.57 19.61
N LYS A 217 3.14 -17.49 19.11
CA LYS A 217 3.44 -17.51 17.67
C LYS A 217 2.99 -18.81 17.00
N GLU A 218 3.29 -19.96 17.59
CA GLU A 218 2.87 -21.26 17.06
C GLU A 218 1.35 -21.38 16.97
N LYS A 219 0.62 -20.95 18.01
CA LYS A 219 -0.85 -20.96 18.01
C LYS A 219 -1.46 -20.08 16.92
N LEU A 220 -0.90 -18.87 16.73
CA LEU A 220 -1.39 -17.94 15.71
C LEU A 220 -1.14 -18.48 14.29
N LEU A 221 0.05 -19.03 14.04
CA LEU A 221 0.41 -19.62 12.75
C LEU A 221 -0.44 -20.86 12.44
N ALA A 222 -0.66 -21.75 13.40
CA ALA A 222 -1.54 -22.91 13.22
C ALA A 222 -2.98 -22.48 12.85
N LYS A 223 -3.50 -21.44 13.51
CA LYS A 223 -4.82 -20.87 13.21
C LYS A 223 -4.88 -20.22 11.83
N ALA A 224 -3.79 -19.62 11.35
CA ALA A 224 -3.69 -19.08 10.00
C ALA A 224 -3.65 -20.18 8.94
N GLY A 225 -2.87 -21.25 9.14
CA GLY A 225 -2.82 -22.41 8.24
C GLY A 225 -4.20 -23.04 8.02
N MET A 226 -4.95 -23.29 9.11
CA MET A 226 -6.32 -23.82 9.03
C MET A 226 -7.32 -22.91 8.29
N ARG A 227 -7.06 -21.59 8.23
CA ARG A 227 -7.90 -20.65 7.47
C ARG A 227 -7.59 -20.72 5.97
N LYS A 228 -6.32 -20.83 5.59
CA LYS A 228 -5.90 -20.97 4.18
C LYS A 228 -6.43 -22.27 3.57
N GLU A 229 -6.25 -23.40 4.25
CA GLU A 229 -6.75 -24.70 3.78
C GLU A 229 -8.27 -24.72 3.53
N LYS A 230 -9.04 -24.00 4.36
CA LYS A 230 -10.49 -23.86 4.16
C LYS A 230 -10.86 -22.93 3.00
N ALA A 231 -10.03 -21.94 2.70
CA ALA A 231 -10.27 -21.00 1.59
C ALA A 231 -9.91 -21.63 0.23
N ASP A 232 -8.86 -22.46 0.19
CA ASP A 232 -8.37 -23.13 -1.04
C ASP A 232 -9.16 -24.41 -1.38
N GLY A 233 -9.93 -24.94 -0.43
CA GLY A 233 -10.79 -26.12 -0.60
C GLY A 233 -12.23 -25.84 -1.05
N LEU A 234 -12.53 -24.59 -1.44
CA LEU A 234 -13.84 -24.06 -1.89
C LEU A 234 -13.74 -23.56 -3.33
#